data_AF-A0A3D5VLN4-F1
#
_entry.id   AF-A0A3D5VLN4-F1
#
_cell.length_a   1.000
_cell.length_b   1.000
_cell.length_c   1.000
_cell.angle_alpha   90.00
_cell.angle_beta   90.00
_cell.angle_gamma   90.00
#
_symmetry.space_group_name_H-M   'P 1'
#
loop_
_entity.id
_entity.type
_entity.pdbx_description
1 polymer ?
#
loop_
_entity_poly.entity_id
_entity_poly.type
_entity_poly.pdbx_seq_one_letter_code
_entity_poly.pdbx_strand_id
1 'polypeptide(L)'
;VNRLVLLGLTVAISVALLIAIRQAKKGKKFFIRRIAGLEAIDEAVGRATEMGRPVHFSPGIASLSEETAAQTLAGLAVLGYVARLTAKYDTELIVTNRMPEVLPITEEVVRQNYLSQGKSENYNPDNIVFLSDEQFAYAAGCMGIMS
;
A
#
# COMPACT_ATOMS: atom_id res chain seq x y z
N VAL A 1 3.70 35.63 7.57
CA VAL A 1 4.84 35.36 6.66
C VAL A 1 4.65 36.14 5.37
N ASN A 2 5.70 36.79 4.85
CA ASN A 2 5.61 37.60 3.62
C ASN A 2 5.32 36.69 2.41
N ARG A 3 4.26 37.00 1.64
CA ARG A 3 3.83 36.23 0.45
C ARG A 3 4.94 36.10 -0.60
N LEU A 4 5.81 37.11 -0.74
CA LEU A 4 6.95 37.06 -1.65
C LEU A 4 8.01 36.05 -1.22
N VAL A 5 8.21 35.89 0.10
CA VAL A 5 9.14 34.90 0.65
C VAL A 5 8.60 33.49 0.44
N LEU A 6 7.29 33.28 0.64
CA LEU A 6 6.65 32.00 0.35
C LEU A 6 6.77 31.63 -1.13
N LEU A 7 6.50 32.58 -2.03
CA LEU A 7 6.64 32.36 -3.47
C LEU A 7 8.09 32.03 -3.86
N GLY A 8 9.05 32.76 -3.31
CA GLY A 8 10.48 32.49 -3.52
C GLY A 8 10.89 31.09 -3.09
N LEU A 9 10.44 30.63 -1.91
CA LEU A 9 10.70 29.28 -1.42
C LEU A 9 10.05 28.21 -2.31
N THR A 10 8.80 28.38 -2.71
CA THR A 10 8.10 27.44 -3.59
C THR A 10 8.80 27.28 -4.94
N VAL A 11 9.23 28.40 -5.55
CA VAL A 11 9.98 28.38 -6.81
C VAL A 11 11.32 27.70 -6.63
N ALA A 12 12.07 28.01 -5.56
CA ALA A 12 13.36 27.40 -5.29
C ALA A 12 13.26 25.87 -5.11
N ILE A 13 12.28 25.40 -4.32
CA ILE A 13 12.03 23.96 -4.11
C ILE A 13 11.64 23.29 -5.43
N SER A 14 10.74 23.91 -6.21
CA SER A 14 10.29 23.37 -7.49
C SER A 14 11.45 23.23 -8.49
N VAL A 15 12.32 24.23 -8.58
CA VAL A 15 13.52 24.20 -9.43
C VAL A 15 14.49 23.11 -8.97
N ALA A 16 14.75 23.00 -7.66
CA ALA A 16 15.60 21.95 -7.11
C ALA A 16 15.07 20.54 -7.42
N LEU A 17 13.76 20.32 -7.27
CA LEU A 17 13.09 19.05 -7.63
C LEU A 17 13.23 18.74 -9.12
N LEU A 18 12.97 19.71 -10.01
CA LEU A 18 13.09 19.52 -11.45
C LEU A 18 14.54 19.20 -11.88
N ILE A 19 15.53 19.81 -11.23
CA ILE A 19 16.95 19.48 -11.43
C ILE A 19 17.21 18.04 -10.98
N ALA A 20 16.78 17.65 -9.78
CA ALA A 20 16.98 16.28 -9.27
C ALA A 20 16.35 15.22 -10.19
N ILE A 21 15.10 15.45 -10.64
CA ILE A 21 14.39 14.57 -11.58
C ILE A 21 15.13 14.48 -12.92
N ARG A 22 15.60 15.60 -13.48
CA ARG A 22 16.38 15.61 -14.73
C ARG A 22 17.67 14.82 -14.58
N GLN A 23 18.38 14.99 -13.47
CA GLN A 23 19.62 14.24 -13.20
C GLN A 23 19.33 12.73 -13.08
N ALA A 24 18.25 12.35 -12.39
CA ALA A 24 17.84 10.94 -12.28
C ALA A 24 17.51 10.34 -13.66
N LYS A 25 16.73 11.06 -14.48
CA LYS A 25 16.40 10.64 -15.86
C LYS A 25 17.63 10.53 -16.77
N LYS A 26 18.68 11.31 -16.52
CA LYS A 26 19.97 11.25 -17.23
C LYS A 26 20.89 10.12 -16.75
N GLY A 27 20.41 9.23 -15.88
CA GLY A 27 21.17 8.08 -15.39
C GLY A 27 22.08 8.37 -14.21
N LYS A 28 21.98 9.56 -13.58
CA LYS A 28 22.66 9.80 -12.31
C LYS A 28 22.13 8.79 -11.28
N LYS A 29 23.02 7.94 -10.78
CA LYS A 29 22.68 6.95 -9.75
C LYS A 29 22.53 7.67 -8.41
N PHE A 30 21.32 7.69 -7.88
CA PHE A 30 21.05 8.09 -6.51
C PHE A 30 21.14 6.86 -5.62
N PHE A 31 21.80 6.97 -4.48
CA PHE A 31 21.75 5.92 -3.47
C PHE A 31 20.36 5.91 -2.84
N ILE A 32 19.56 4.90 -3.19
CA ILE A 32 18.27 4.66 -2.54
C ILE A 32 18.55 3.68 -1.40
N ARG A 33 18.44 4.18 -0.16
CA ARG A 33 18.59 3.35 1.02
C ARG A 33 17.47 2.31 1.04
N ARG A 34 17.85 1.04 1.18
CA ARG A 34 16.87 -0.02 1.40
C ARG A 34 16.22 0.13 2.78
N ILE A 35 14.91 -0.12 2.85
CA ILE A 35 14.14 -0.07 4.09
C ILE A 35 13.93 -1.50 4.53
N ALA A 36 14.52 -1.88 5.67
CA ALA A 36 14.46 -3.25 6.17
C ALA A 36 13.02 -3.80 6.24
N GLY A 37 12.05 -2.97 6.65
CA GLY A 37 10.64 -3.36 6.67
C GLY A 37 10.03 -3.67 5.30
N LEU A 38 10.50 -3.03 4.22
CA LEU A 38 10.06 -3.36 2.86
C LEU A 38 10.71 -4.65 2.34
N GLU A 39 11.98 -4.89 2.69
CA GLU A 39 12.67 -6.14 2.32
C GLU A 39 12.11 -7.36 3.06
N ALA A 40 11.61 -7.15 4.29
CA ALA A 40 11.03 -8.22 5.10
C ALA A 40 9.67 -8.72 4.59
N ILE A 41 9.03 -8.04 3.62
CA ILE A 41 7.73 -8.44 3.07
C ILE A 41 7.83 -9.80 2.39
N ASP A 42 8.88 -10.04 1.60
CA ASP A 42 9.06 -11.30 0.88
C ASP A 42 9.19 -12.48 1.83
N GLU A 43 9.96 -12.30 2.90
CA GLU A 43 10.14 -13.30 3.95
C GLU A 43 8.86 -13.50 4.75
N ALA A 44 8.12 -12.43 5.08
CA ALA A 44 6.88 -12.53 5.83
C ALA A 44 5.81 -13.32 5.07
N VAL A 45 5.66 -13.07 3.76
CA VAL A 45 4.74 -13.85 2.91
C VAL A 45 5.23 -15.28 2.79
N GLY A 46 6.53 -15.51 2.55
CA GLY A 46 7.09 -16.86 2.47
C GLY A 46 6.84 -17.68 3.74
N ARG A 47 7.05 -17.11 4.92
CA ARG A 47 6.74 -17.77 6.20
C ARG A 47 5.25 -18.05 6.35
N ALA A 48 4.37 -17.12 5.94
CA ALA A 48 2.93 -17.34 5.99
C ALA A 48 2.52 -18.53 5.09
N THR A 49 3.09 -18.61 3.88
CA THR A 49 2.94 -19.76 2.97
C THR A 49 3.39 -21.06 3.63
N GLU A 50 4.59 -21.10 4.19
CA GLU A 50 5.16 -22.30 4.82
C GLU A 50 4.35 -22.77 6.05
N MET A 51 3.77 -21.83 6.79
CA MET A 51 2.90 -22.12 7.94
C MET A 51 1.46 -22.46 7.54
N GLY A 52 1.09 -22.33 6.26
CA GLY A 52 -0.29 -22.49 5.81
C GLY A 52 -1.25 -21.47 6.46
N ARG A 53 -0.76 -20.27 6.78
CA ARG A 53 -1.54 -19.19 7.40
C ARG A 53 -1.78 -18.05 6.40
N PRO A 54 -2.92 -17.35 6.51
CA PRO A 54 -3.19 -16.20 5.65
C PRO A 54 -2.26 -15.02 5.96
N VAL A 55 -2.04 -14.18 4.96
CA VAL A 55 -1.47 -12.85 5.10
C VAL A 55 -2.60 -11.85 5.35
N HIS A 56 -2.52 -11.08 6.43
CA HIS A 56 -3.42 -9.96 6.67
C HIS A 56 -2.76 -8.64 6.21
N PHE A 57 -3.51 -7.79 5.50
CA PHE A 57 -3.05 -6.50 5.03
C PHE A 57 -4.05 -5.39 5.34
N SER A 58 -3.55 -4.22 5.74
CA SER A 58 -4.31 -2.98 5.87
C SER A 58 -3.65 -1.89 5.02
N PRO A 59 -4.38 -1.18 4.13
CA PRO A 59 -3.83 -0.11 3.31
C PRO A 59 -3.57 1.20 4.09
N GLY A 60 -4.00 1.28 5.35
CA GLY A 60 -3.92 2.47 6.18
C GLY A 60 -5.28 2.92 6.70
N ILE A 61 -5.29 4.03 7.46
CA ILE A 61 -6.49 4.53 8.15
C ILE A 61 -7.09 5.78 7.49
N ALA A 62 -6.36 6.48 6.62
CA ALA A 62 -6.79 7.79 6.13
C ALA A 62 -7.78 7.68 4.96
N SER A 63 -8.70 8.66 4.87
CA SER A 63 -9.53 8.90 3.69
C SER A 63 -8.69 9.27 2.48
N LEU A 64 -9.26 9.11 1.28
CA LEU A 64 -8.65 9.54 0.03
C LEU A 64 -8.85 11.03 -0.28
N SER A 65 -9.62 11.75 0.54
CA SER A 65 -9.97 13.16 0.33
C SER A 65 -9.18 14.13 1.24
N GLU A 66 -8.43 13.62 2.20
CA GLU A 66 -7.73 14.42 3.21
C GLU A 66 -6.26 14.64 2.85
N GLU A 67 -5.58 15.52 3.60
CA GLU A 67 -4.14 15.80 3.43
C GLU A 67 -3.27 14.53 3.60
N THR A 68 -3.75 13.55 4.35
CA THR A 68 -3.08 12.27 4.63
C THR A 68 -3.37 11.19 3.58
N ALA A 69 -4.16 11.48 2.53
CA ALA A 69 -4.53 10.53 1.48
C ALA A 69 -3.33 9.87 0.78
N ALA A 70 -2.21 10.61 0.66
CA ALA A 70 -0.98 10.10 0.06
C ALA A 70 -0.45 8.83 0.78
N GLN A 71 -0.72 8.68 2.08
CA GLN A 71 -0.30 7.52 2.85
C GLN A 71 -1.09 6.26 2.46
N THR A 72 -2.43 6.38 2.38
CA THR A 72 -3.30 5.27 1.94
C THR A 72 -2.99 4.88 0.49
N LEU A 73 -2.75 5.86 -0.39
CA LEU A 73 -2.35 5.60 -1.78
C LEU A 73 -1.01 4.84 -1.87
N ALA A 74 -0.03 5.19 -1.02
CA ALA A 74 1.21 4.42 -0.93
C ALA A 74 0.96 2.99 -0.41
N GLY A 75 0.06 2.83 0.57
CA GLY A 75 -0.38 1.53 1.07
C GLY A 75 -1.00 0.65 -0.02
N LEU A 76 -1.83 1.22 -0.89
CA LEU A 76 -2.43 0.52 -2.04
C LEU A 76 -1.37 0.04 -3.05
N ALA A 77 -0.30 0.81 -3.27
CA ALA A 77 0.80 0.38 -4.12
C ALA A 77 1.54 -0.84 -3.52
N VAL A 78 1.73 -0.86 -2.20
CA VAL A 78 2.31 -2.01 -1.48
C VAL A 78 1.34 -3.20 -1.50
N LEU A 79 0.03 -2.98 -1.35
CA LEU A 79 -0.99 -4.03 -1.49
C LEU A 79 -0.87 -4.75 -2.83
N GLY A 80 -0.70 -4.00 -3.92
CA GLY A 80 -0.51 -4.62 -5.24
C GLY A 80 0.72 -5.54 -5.29
N TYR A 81 1.81 -5.16 -4.62
CA TYR A 81 2.99 -6.03 -4.49
C TYR A 81 2.69 -7.30 -3.68
N VAL A 82 2.09 -7.14 -2.50
CA VAL A 82 1.72 -8.26 -1.61
C VAL A 82 0.74 -9.21 -2.32
N ALA A 83 -0.27 -8.69 -3.01
CA ALA A 83 -1.26 -9.47 -3.75
C ALA A 83 -0.64 -10.32 -4.87
N ARG A 84 0.36 -9.79 -5.60
CA ARG A 84 1.10 -10.62 -6.58
C ARG A 84 1.87 -11.73 -5.89
N LEU A 85 2.49 -11.43 -4.75
CA LEU A 85 3.30 -12.39 -4.04
C LEU A 85 2.46 -13.51 -3.42
N THR A 86 1.34 -13.16 -2.77
CA THR A 86 0.40 -14.14 -2.20
C THR A 86 -0.25 -14.97 -3.30
N ALA A 87 -0.65 -14.38 -4.43
CA ALA A 87 -1.16 -15.13 -5.57
C ALA A 87 -0.12 -16.11 -6.14
N LYS A 88 1.14 -15.66 -6.30
CA LYS A 88 2.24 -16.49 -6.81
C LYS A 88 2.52 -17.69 -5.91
N TYR A 89 2.41 -17.52 -4.60
CA TYR A 89 2.69 -18.56 -3.61
C TYR A 89 1.43 -19.30 -3.13
N ASP A 90 0.30 -19.13 -3.80
CA ASP A 90 -0.97 -19.75 -3.42
C ASP A 90 -1.31 -19.55 -1.93
N THR A 91 -1.03 -18.34 -1.43
CA THR A 91 -1.26 -17.93 -0.04
C THR A 91 -2.51 -17.09 0.05
N GLU A 92 -3.34 -17.38 1.04
CA GLU A 92 -4.55 -16.59 1.28
C GLU A 92 -4.19 -15.16 1.72
N LEU A 93 -4.89 -14.18 1.16
CA LEU A 93 -4.75 -12.76 1.48
C LEU A 93 -6.08 -12.24 2.01
N ILE A 94 -6.06 -11.67 3.21
CA ILE A 94 -7.19 -10.98 3.84
C ILE A 94 -6.85 -9.50 3.90
N VAL A 95 -7.71 -8.65 3.34
CA VAL A 95 -7.53 -7.20 3.32
C VAL A 95 -8.64 -6.53 4.10
N THR A 96 -8.28 -5.75 5.11
CA THR A 96 -9.25 -5.01 5.91
C THR A 96 -9.20 -3.52 5.60
N ASN A 97 -10.37 -2.91 5.49
CA ASN A 97 -10.53 -1.51 5.14
C ASN A 97 -11.27 -0.76 6.24
N ARG A 98 -10.69 0.39 6.65
CA ARG A 98 -11.34 1.33 7.56
C ARG A 98 -12.30 2.25 6.80
N MET A 99 -11.88 2.73 5.64
CA MET A 99 -12.62 3.74 4.90
C MET A 99 -13.46 3.08 3.79
N PRO A 100 -14.77 3.33 3.70
CA PRO A 100 -15.64 2.67 2.72
C PRO A 100 -15.25 3.00 1.28
N GLU A 101 -14.72 4.19 1.01
CA GLU A 101 -14.24 4.58 -0.31
C GLU A 101 -12.96 3.85 -0.76
N VAL A 102 -12.21 3.27 0.18
CA VAL A 102 -10.98 2.51 -0.10
C VAL A 102 -11.29 1.06 -0.48
N LEU A 103 -12.40 0.50 0.03
CA LEU A 103 -12.84 -0.87 -0.21
C LEU A 103 -12.84 -1.27 -1.70
N PRO A 104 -13.58 -0.59 -2.61
CA PRO A 104 -13.65 -0.98 -4.01
C PRO A 104 -12.29 -0.86 -4.73
N ILE A 105 -11.40 -0.01 -4.24
CA ILE A 105 -10.05 0.13 -4.80
C ILE A 105 -9.18 -1.05 -4.37
N THR A 106 -9.27 -1.48 -3.11
CA THR A 106 -8.55 -2.68 -2.67
C THR A 106 -9.03 -3.93 -3.38
N GLU A 107 -10.34 -4.11 -3.57
CA GLU A 107 -10.91 -5.21 -4.37
C GLU A 107 -10.28 -5.25 -5.77
N GLU A 108 -10.30 -4.11 -6.46
CA GLU A 108 -9.76 -4.02 -7.82
C GLU A 108 -8.24 -4.26 -7.85
N VAL A 109 -7.48 -3.71 -6.89
CA VAL A 109 -6.04 -3.93 -6.79
C VAL A 109 -5.73 -5.41 -6.60
N VAL A 110 -6.40 -6.10 -5.66
CA VAL A 110 -6.15 -7.52 -5.43
C VAL A 110 -6.55 -8.33 -6.66
N ARG A 111 -7.76 -8.13 -7.18
CA ARG A 111 -8.30 -8.85 -8.34
C ARG A 111 -7.37 -8.73 -9.56
N GLN A 112 -6.90 -7.53 -9.88
CA GLN A 112 -6.00 -7.31 -11.02
C GLN A 112 -4.63 -7.96 -10.82
N ASN A 113 -4.10 -7.92 -9.60
CA ASN A 113 -2.80 -8.55 -9.33
C ASN A 113 -2.90 -10.08 -9.35
N TYR A 114 -3.99 -10.67 -8.86
CA TYR A 114 -4.25 -12.12 -9.00
C TYR A 114 -4.42 -12.51 -10.47
N LEU A 115 -5.19 -11.74 -11.24
CA LEU A 115 -5.33 -11.93 -12.68
C LEU A 115 -3.98 -11.86 -13.40
N SER A 116 -3.11 -10.91 -13.04
CA SER A 116 -1.78 -10.77 -13.64
C SER A 116 -0.85 -11.96 -13.38
N GLN A 117 -1.11 -12.73 -12.32
CA GLN A 117 -0.39 -13.97 -12.01
C GLN A 117 -1.07 -15.22 -12.63
N GLY A 118 -2.16 -15.04 -13.38
CA GLY A 118 -2.93 -16.15 -13.95
C GLY A 118 -3.66 -16.97 -12.88
N LYS A 119 -3.98 -16.36 -11.73
CA LYS A 119 -4.60 -16.98 -10.55
C LYS A 119 -5.92 -16.30 -10.20
N SER A 120 -6.71 -15.93 -11.21
CA SER A 120 -7.99 -15.22 -11.03
C SER A 120 -9.00 -16.01 -10.21
N GLU A 121 -8.93 -17.34 -10.29
CA GLU A 121 -9.75 -18.30 -9.54
C GLU A 121 -9.44 -18.31 -8.04
N ASN A 122 -8.25 -17.85 -7.63
CA ASN A 122 -7.85 -17.74 -6.23
C ASN A 122 -8.27 -16.39 -5.61
N TYR A 123 -8.81 -15.47 -6.40
CA TYR A 123 -9.34 -14.21 -5.86
C TYR A 123 -10.64 -14.51 -5.11
N ASN A 124 -10.66 -14.17 -3.81
CA ASN A 124 -11.85 -14.26 -2.98
C ASN A 124 -12.33 -12.86 -2.58
N PRO A 125 -13.48 -12.36 -3.09
CA PRO A 125 -14.02 -11.06 -2.69
C PRO A 125 -14.42 -11.02 -1.21
N ASP A 126 -14.79 -12.15 -0.61
CA ASP A 126 -15.18 -12.21 0.81
C ASP A 126 -14.01 -11.90 1.76
N ASN A 127 -12.77 -11.97 1.25
CA ASN A 127 -11.56 -11.63 1.99
C ASN A 127 -11.21 -10.14 1.94
N ILE A 128 -11.99 -9.33 1.21
CA ILE A 128 -11.80 -7.87 1.13
C ILE A 128 -12.91 -7.21 1.95
N VAL A 129 -12.59 -6.86 3.20
CA VAL A 129 -13.60 -6.60 4.22
C VAL A 129 -13.54 -5.15 4.67
N PHE A 130 -14.69 -4.46 4.68
CA PHE A 130 -14.86 -3.24 5.45
C PHE A 130 -15.27 -3.62 6.88
N LEU A 131 -14.58 -3.06 7.88
CA LEU A 131 -14.90 -3.35 9.28
C LEU A 131 -15.67 -2.22 9.94
N SER A 132 -15.09 -1.02 9.96
CA SER A 132 -15.67 0.19 10.57
C SER A 132 -14.85 1.40 10.17
N ASP A 133 -15.50 2.55 10.04
CA ASP A 133 -14.87 3.87 9.88
C ASP A 133 -14.34 4.44 11.22
N GLU A 134 -14.79 3.91 12.36
CA GLU A 134 -14.27 4.26 13.67
C GLU A 134 -12.91 3.60 13.92
N GLN A 135 -11.88 4.40 14.20
CA GLN A 135 -10.48 3.95 14.24
C GLN A 135 -10.23 2.78 15.22
N PHE A 136 -10.81 2.84 16.43
CA PHE A 136 -10.61 1.79 17.43
C PHE A 136 -11.46 0.54 17.14
N ALA A 137 -12.65 0.71 16.57
CA ALA A 137 -13.46 -0.42 16.13
C ALA A 137 -12.77 -1.16 14.96
N TYR A 138 -12.20 -0.42 14.01
CA TYR A 138 -11.36 -0.96 12.95
C TYR A 138 -10.16 -1.74 13.50
N ALA A 139 -9.42 -1.15 14.44
CA ALA A 139 -8.27 -1.81 15.06
C ALA A 139 -8.69 -3.09 15.81
N ALA A 140 -9.80 -3.07 16.54
CA ALA A 140 -10.34 -4.25 17.22
C ALA A 140 -10.73 -5.36 16.23
N GLY A 141 -11.39 -5.00 15.12
CA GLY A 141 -11.73 -5.96 14.07
C GLY A 141 -10.50 -6.56 13.39
N CYS A 142 -9.46 -5.76 13.12
CA CYS A 142 -8.19 -6.25 12.60
C CYS A 142 -7.54 -7.25 13.58
N MET A 143 -7.52 -6.93 14.88
CA MET A 143 -7.00 -7.85 15.90
C MET A 143 -7.78 -9.15 15.94
N GLY A 144 -9.11 -9.11 15.84
CA GLY A 144 -9.94 -10.31 15.78
C GLY A 144 -9.60 -11.23 14.61
N ILE A 145 -9.22 -10.67 13.46
CA ILE A 145 -8.78 -11.44 12.27
C ILE A 145 -7.37 -12.03 12.45
N MET A 146 -6.48 -11.34 13.18
CA MET A 146 -5.09 -11.79 13.39
C MET A 146 -4.94 -12.83 14.52
N SER A 147 -5.96 -12.97 15.37
CA SER A 147 -5.99 -13.87 16.54
C SER A 147 -6.00 -15.34 16.12
#